data_AF-A0A947S1S5-F1
#
_entry.id   AF-A0A947S1S5-F1
#
_cell.length_a   1.000
_cell.length_b   1.000
_cell.length_c   1.000
_cell.angle_alpha   90.00
_cell.angle_beta   90.00
_cell.angle_gamma   90.00
#
_symmetry.space_group_name_H-M   'P 1'
#
loop_
_entity.id
_entity.type
_entity.pdbx_description
1 polymer ?
#
loop_
_entity_poly.entity_id
_entity_poly.type
_entity_poly.pdbx_seq_one_letter_code
_entity_poly.pdbx_strand_id
1 'polypeptide(L)'
;MGIFLKIELWEKYQKSLFMALFLIALVFGFSYVYFMNLAVLKTAERNDNLDKLSEAKMQFQGLETEYINKLEKLNVSYAKSLGFVEAEPDDYIYKQKTVAQTNGYVRSIR
;
A
#
# COMPACT_ATOMS: atom_id res chain seq x y z
N MET A 1 -52.62 -50.00 2.38
CA MET A 1 -51.83 -49.72 1.16
C MET A 1 -50.65 -48.78 1.41
N GLY A 2 -50.81 -47.62 2.07
CA GLY A 2 -49.74 -46.61 2.19
C GLY A 2 -48.51 -47.00 3.02
N ILE A 3 -48.65 -47.89 4.01
CA ILE A 3 -47.53 -48.32 4.88
C ILE A 3 -46.58 -49.26 4.13
N PHE A 4 -47.10 -50.15 3.30
CA PHE A 4 -46.32 -51.09 2.49
C PHE A 4 -45.47 -50.37 1.44
N LEU A 5 -46.05 -49.39 0.72
CA LEU A 5 -45.31 -48.55 -0.22
C LEU A 5 -44.16 -47.79 0.45
N LYS A 6 -44.34 -47.35 1.70
CA LYS A 6 -43.33 -46.60 2.45
C LYS A 6 -42.14 -47.49 2.83
N ILE A 7 -42.38 -48.74 3.21
CA ILE A 7 -41.35 -49.72 3.59
C ILE A 7 -40.55 -50.17 2.35
N GLU A 8 -41.23 -50.43 1.25
CA GLU A 8 -40.61 -50.90 -0.01
C GLU A 8 -39.73 -49.82 -0.66
N LEU A 9 -40.16 -48.55 -0.61
CA LEU A 9 -39.33 -47.42 -1.01
C LEU A 9 -38.14 -47.23 -0.06
N TRP A 10 -38.35 -47.38 1.26
CA TRP A 10 -37.29 -47.23 2.25
C TRP A 10 -36.15 -48.24 2.02
N GLU A 11 -36.46 -49.52 1.84
CA GLU A 11 -35.44 -50.54 1.55
C GLU A 11 -34.68 -50.29 0.25
N LYS A 12 -35.37 -49.79 -0.79
CA LYS A 12 -34.77 -49.52 -2.10
C LYS A 12 -33.81 -48.33 -2.08
N TYR A 13 -34.12 -47.28 -1.32
CA TYR A 13 -33.30 -46.06 -1.27
C TYR A 13 -32.27 -46.05 -0.13
N GLN A 14 -32.42 -46.88 0.91
CA GLN A 14 -31.51 -46.91 2.06
C GLN A 14 -30.04 -47.11 1.66
N LYS A 15 -29.76 -48.02 0.72
CA LYS A 15 -28.39 -48.25 0.23
C LYS A 15 -27.82 -47.05 -0.53
N SER A 16 -28.64 -46.43 -1.38
CA SER A 16 -28.25 -45.25 -2.16
C SER A 16 -27.99 -44.04 -1.25
N LEU A 17 -28.86 -43.84 -0.25
CA LEU A 17 -28.77 -42.75 0.71
C LEU A 17 -27.54 -42.91 1.62
N PHE A 18 -27.27 -44.14 2.08
CA PHE A 18 -26.05 -44.44 2.84
C PHE A 18 -24.78 -44.22 2.02
N MET A 19 -24.77 -44.66 0.75
CA MET A 19 -23.62 -44.47 -0.13
C MET A 19 -23.38 -42.98 -0.44
N ALA A 20 -24.44 -42.20 -0.64
CA ALA A 20 -24.35 -40.75 -0.82
C ALA A 20 -23.78 -40.07 0.44
N LEU A 21 -24.28 -40.42 1.63
CA LEU A 21 -23.76 -39.91 2.91
C LEU A 21 -22.28 -40.26 3.11
N PHE A 22 -21.89 -41.49 2.76
CA PHE A 22 -20.50 -41.93 2.85
C PHE A 22 -19.58 -41.15 1.89
N LEU A 23 -20.01 -40.94 0.65
CA LEU A 23 -19.28 -40.11 -0.30
C LEU A 23 -19.14 -38.66 0.18
N ILE A 24 -20.21 -38.09 0.72
CA ILE A 24 -20.19 -36.74 1.30
C ILE A 24 -19.19 -36.68 2.46
N ALA A 25 -19.24 -37.65 3.38
CA ALA A 25 -18.31 -37.72 4.50
C ALA A 25 -16.85 -37.83 4.04
N LEU A 26 -16.57 -38.62 2.99
CA LEU A 26 -15.24 -38.68 2.39
C LEU A 26 -14.81 -37.34 1.79
N VAL A 27 -15.67 -36.68 1.01
CA VAL A 27 -15.36 -35.37 0.41
C VAL A 27 -15.07 -34.33 1.50
N PHE A 28 -15.86 -34.30 2.57
CA PHE A 28 -15.61 -33.42 3.71
C PHE A 28 -14.31 -33.76 4.44
N GLY A 29 -14.00 -35.05 4.62
CA GLY A 29 -12.74 -35.48 5.23
C GLY A 29 -11.51 -35.06 4.41
N PHE A 30 -11.54 -35.33 3.10
CA PHE A 30 -10.44 -34.94 2.20
C PHE A 30 -10.29 -33.43 2.08
N SER A 31 -11.39 -32.70 1.93
CA SER A 31 -11.35 -31.24 1.85
C SER A 31 -10.84 -30.61 3.14
N TYR A 32 -11.21 -31.14 4.31
CA TYR A 32 -10.67 -30.69 5.59
C TYR A 32 -9.15 -30.81 5.66
N VAL A 33 -8.60 -31.98 5.34
CA VAL A 33 -7.15 -32.21 5.33
C VAL A 33 -6.46 -31.31 4.32
N TYR A 34 -7.04 -31.14 3.13
CA TYR A 34 -6.51 -30.26 2.10
C TYR A 34 -6.48 -28.78 2.56
N PHE A 35 -7.59 -28.27 3.10
CA PHE A 35 -7.66 -26.89 3.56
C PHE A 35 -6.74 -26.62 4.76
N MET A 36 -6.59 -27.59 5.67
CA MET A 36 -5.62 -27.47 6.77
C MET A 36 -4.18 -27.34 6.25
N ASN A 37 -3.78 -28.18 5.29
CA ASN A 37 -2.44 -28.07 4.68
C ASN A 37 -2.26 -26.73 3.96
N LEU A 38 -3.27 -26.29 3.19
CA LEU A 38 -3.23 -25.01 2.50
C LEU A 38 -3.08 -23.84 3.49
N ALA A 39 -3.81 -23.88 4.61
CA ALA A 39 -3.75 -22.85 5.64
C ALA A 39 -2.37 -22.78 6.32
N VAL A 40 -1.76 -23.94 6.59
CA VAL A 40 -0.39 -24.01 7.15
C VAL A 40 0.61 -23.43 6.16
N LEU A 41 0.58 -23.85 4.89
CA LEU A 41 1.47 -23.33 3.86
C LEU A 41 1.31 -21.82 3.66
N LYS A 42 0.07 -21.33 3.58
CA LYS A 42 -0.20 -19.90 3.43
C LYS A 42 0.29 -19.08 4.62
N THR A 43 0.15 -19.62 5.83
CA THR A 43 0.69 -18.97 7.03
C THR A 43 2.22 -18.92 6.99
N ALA A 44 2.87 -20.01 6.58
CA ALA A 44 4.33 -20.06 6.44
C ALA A 44 4.83 -19.06 5.38
N GLU A 45 4.22 -19.04 4.19
CA GLU A 45 4.51 -18.06 3.14
C GLU A 45 4.31 -16.63 3.63
N ARG A 46 3.24 -16.38 4.40
CA ARG A 46 2.97 -15.05 4.96
C ARG A 46 4.06 -14.61 5.93
N ASN A 47 4.53 -15.50 6.79
CA ASN A 47 5.57 -15.18 7.75
C ASN A 47 6.90 -14.89 7.05
N ASP A 48 7.30 -15.71 6.08
CA ASP A 48 8.51 -15.46 5.28
C ASP A 48 8.45 -14.10 4.55
N ASN A 49 7.28 -13.75 4.00
CA ASN A 49 7.08 -12.45 3.38
C ASN A 49 7.14 -11.28 4.38
N LEU A 50 6.63 -11.47 5.61
CA LEU A 50 6.73 -10.46 6.66
C LEU A 50 8.17 -10.25 7.12
N ASP A 51 8.96 -11.32 7.22
CA ASP A 51 10.38 -11.24 7.58
C ASP A 51 11.18 -10.49 6.52
N LYS A 52 10.95 -10.81 5.23
CA LYS A 52 11.54 -10.07 4.10
C LYS A 52 11.14 -8.60 4.08
N LEU A 53 9.87 -8.30 4.39
CA LEU A 53 9.39 -6.92 4.47
C LEU A 53 10.08 -6.16 5.61
N SER A 54 10.29 -6.82 6.76
CA SER A 54 11.00 -6.26 7.90
C SER A 54 12.46 -5.94 7.53
N GLU A 55 13.14 -6.86 6.85
CA GLU A 55 14.50 -6.66 6.37
C GLU A 55 14.60 -5.47 5.40
N ALA A 56 13.73 -5.42 4.40
CA ALA A 56 13.69 -4.31 3.44
C ALA A 56 13.43 -2.97 4.14
N LYS A 57 12.56 -2.95 5.16
CA LYS A 57 12.28 -1.74 5.94
C LYS A 57 13.50 -1.28 6.74
N MET A 58 14.26 -2.20 7.34
CA MET A 58 15.49 -1.85 8.05
C MET A 58 16.54 -1.27 7.10
N GLN A 59 16.70 -1.87 5.90
CA GLN A 59 17.61 -1.34 4.88
C GLN A 59 17.19 0.07 4.43
N PHE A 60 15.89 0.28 4.21
CA PHE A 60 15.35 1.60 3.86
C PHE A 60 15.63 2.64 4.95
N GLN A 61 15.39 2.31 6.22
CA GLN A 61 15.66 3.21 7.35
C GLN A 61 17.15 3.55 7.47
N GLY A 62 18.04 2.58 7.19
CA GLY A 62 19.48 2.83 7.14
C GLY A 62 19.85 3.83 6.05
N LEU A 63 19.31 3.65 4.84
CA LEU A 63 19.51 4.58 3.71
C LEU A 63 18.93 5.97 3.99
N GLU A 64 17.75 6.04 4.57
CA GLU A 64 17.10 7.29 4.96
C GLU A 64 17.95 8.04 5.99
N THR A 65 18.48 7.33 6.99
CA THR A 65 19.40 7.90 7.97
C THR A 65 20.68 8.41 7.32
N GLU A 66 21.27 7.64 6.39
CA GLU A 66 22.46 8.07 5.66
C GLU A 66 22.17 9.32 4.80
N TYR A 67 21.02 9.36 4.14
CA TYR A 67 20.57 10.51 3.36
C TYR A 67 20.41 11.76 4.24
N ILE A 68 19.71 11.64 5.38
CA ILE A 68 19.55 12.74 6.34
C ILE A 68 20.91 13.21 6.85
N ASN A 69 21.81 12.30 7.21
CA ASN A 69 23.16 12.64 7.67
C ASN A 69 23.98 13.38 6.60
N LYS A 70 23.84 13.01 5.31
CA LYS A 70 24.47 13.76 4.20
C LYS A 70 23.84 15.13 4.01
N LEU A 71 22.54 15.25 4.22
CA LEU A 71 21.82 16.52 4.08
C LEU A 71 22.10 17.47 5.25
N GLU A 72 22.26 16.96 6.46
CA GLU A 72 22.67 17.73 7.64
C GLU A 72 24.08 18.32 7.49
N LYS A 73 24.96 17.62 6.75
CA LYS A 73 26.24 18.18 6.32
C LYS A 73 26.09 19.33 5.31
N LEU A 74 25.00 19.42 4.56
CA LEU A 74 24.72 20.54 3.66
C LEU A 74 24.10 21.72 4.43
N ASN A 75 24.81 22.21 5.44
CA ASN A 75 24.40 23.40 6.19
C ASN A 75 25.21 24.64 5.76
N VAL A 76 24.73 25.83 6.13
CA VAL A 76 25.37 27.13 5.80
C VAL A 76 26.81 27.17 6.30
N SER A 77 27.12 26.57 7.46
CA SER A 77 28.50 26.46 7.96
C SER A 77 29.41 25.62 7.06
N TYR A 78 28.90 24.53 6.50
CA TYR A 78 29.64 23.69 5.55
C TYR A 78 29.83 24.41 4.21
N ALA A 79 28.82 25.11 3.71
CA ALA A 79 28.95 25.97 2.53
C ALA A 79 30.02 27.06 2.74
N LYS A 80 30.01 27.71 3.91
CA LYS A 80 31.06 28.66 4.31
C LYS A 80 32.44 28.01 4.42
N SER A 81 32.53 26.77 4.90
CA SER A 81 33.80 26.01 4.95
C SER A 81 34.37 25.65 3.58
N LEU A 82 33.50 25.53 2.56
CA LEU A 82 33.88 25.30 1.16
C LEU A 82 34.25 26.60 0.43
N GLY A 83 34.22 27.75 1.11
CA GLY A 83 34.55 29.05 0.54
C GLY A 83 33.38 29.77 -0.14
N PHE A 84 32.15 29.27 0.00
CA PHE A 84 30.96 30.01 -0.44
C PHE A 84 30.66 31.15 0.53
N VAL A 85 30.41 32.33 -0.01
CA VAL A 85 30.09 33.54 0.76
C VAL A 85 28.58 33.77 0.66
N GLU A 86 27.94 34.19 1.76
CA GLU A 86 26.53 34.62 1.73
C GLU A 86 26.41 35.81 0.78
N ALA A 87 25.56 35.68 -0.24
CA ALA A 87 25.24 36.81 -1.10
C ALA A 87 24.51 37.86 -0.26
N GLU A 88 25.05 39.09 -0.23
CA GLU A 88 24.30 40.23 0.26
C GLU A 88 22.98 40.33 -0.53
N PRO A 89 21.87 40.73 0.09
CA PRO A 89 20.64 40.94 -0.64
C PRO A 89 20.92 41.98 -1.73
N ASP A 90 20.91 41.53 -2.99
CA ASP A 90 21.02 42.42 -4.14
C ASP A 90 19.95 43.50 -3.97
N ASP A 91 20.39 44.72 -3.70
CA ASP A 91 19.51 45.87 -3.62
C ASP A 91 18.84 45.98 -5.00
N TYR A 92 17.53 45.77 -5.06
CA TYR A 92 16.80 45.77 -6.32
C TYR A 92 17.02 47.11 -7.01
N ILE A 93 17.78 47.12 -8.11
CA ILE A 93 17.98 48.33 -8.91
C ILE A 93 16.66 48.61 -9.62
N TYR A 94 15.83 49.45 -9.01
CA TYR A 94 14.65 50.01 -9.66
C TYR A 94 15.12 50.92 -10.79
N LYS A 95 15.06 50.43 -12.03
CA LYS A 95 15.09 51.32 -13.20
C LYS A 95 13.83 52.18 -13.16
N GLN A 96 13.93 53.43 -12.70
CA GLN A 96 12.88 54.42 -12.89
C GLN A 96 12.69 54.63 -14.40
N LYS A 97 11.64 54.02 -14.95
CA LYS A 97 11.19 54.29 -16.31
C LYS A 97 10.44 55.61 -16.24
N THR A 98 11.07 56.70 -16.69
CA THR A 98 10.37 57.98 -16.88
C THR A 98 9.32 57.77 -17.97
N VAL A 99 8.08 57.49 -17.57
CA VAL A 99 6.95 57.51 -18.49
C VAL A 99 6.68 58.96 -18.85
N ALA A 100 6.64 59.25 -20.14
CA ALA A 100 6.30 60.56 -20.66
C ALA A 100 4.92 60.97 -20.10
N GLN A 101 4.88 62.04 -19.31
CA GLN A 101 3.63 62.66 -18.93
C GLN A 101 3.01 63.27 -20.20
N THR A 102 2.03 62.57 -20.77
CA THR A 102 1.16 63.15 -21.79
C THR A 102 0.28 64.19 -21.10
N ASN A 103 0.68 65.45 -21.26
CA ASN A 103 -0.18 66.60 -21.01
C ASN A 103 -1.42 66.51 -21.91
N GLY A 104 -2.61 66.42 -21.29
CA GLY A 104 -3.86 66.84 -21.93
C GLY A 104 -4.98 65.78 -21.95
N TYR A 105 -6.16 66.25 -21.52
CA TYR A 105 -7.51 65.69 -21.72
C TYR A 105 -8.12 64.82 -20.59
N VAL A 106 -8.46 65.50 -19.48
CA VAL A 106 -9.83 65.85 -19.05
C VAL A 106 -10.98 64.83 -19.25
N ARG A 107 -11.67 64.56 -18.12
CA ARG A 107 -13.11 64.20 -17.88
C ARG A 107 -13.64 62.81 -18.28
N SER A 108 -14.20 62.15 -17.26
CA SER A 108 -15.67 62.06 -16.99
C SER A 108 -15.82 61.39 -15.60
N ILE A 109 -16.39 62.03 -14.56
CA ILE A 109 -17.82 62.06 -14.18
C ILE A 109 -18.53 60.76 -14.62
N ARG A 110 -18.86 59.82 -13.73
CA ARG A 110 -19.86 59.91 -12.65
C ARG A 110 -19.72 58.72 -11.71
#